data_AF-A0A2A2L8D5-F1
#
_entry.id   AF-A0A2A2L8D5-F1
#
_cell.length_a   1.000
_cell.length_b   1.000
_cell.length_c   1.000
_cell.angle_alpha   90.00
_cell.angle_beta   90.00
_cell.angle_gamma   90.00
#
_symmetry.space_group_name_H-M   'P 1'
#
loop_
_entity.id
_entity.type
_entity.pdbx_description
1 polymer ?
#
loop_
_entity_poly.entity_id
_entity_poly.type
_entity_poly.pdbx_seq_one_letter_code
_entity_poly.pdbx_strand_id
1 'polypeptide(L)' 'MLIFAIFGVYYAIIEIIILPNMFDWGHTKCFFPTSFIRHYKYASAIACLYPAAYAMSMVLIAIHFIYRFFALYK' A
#
# COMPACT_ATOMS: atom_id res chain seq x y z
N MET A 1 -16.78 1.44 -6.00
CA MET A 1 -16.33 0.15 -5.42
C MET A 1 -15.39 -0.62 -6.34
N LEU A 2 -15.66 -0.67 -7.65
CA LEU A 2 -14.76 -1.32 -8.62
C LEU A 2 -13.33 -0.74 -8.63
N ILE A 3 -13.18 0.58 -8.52
CA ILE A 3 -11.86 1.24 -8.41
C ILE A 3 -11.09 0.78 -7.16
N PHE A 4 -11.77 0.62 -6.03
CA PHE A 4 -11.15 0.10 -4.81
C PHE A 4 -10.65 -1.33 -5.00
N ALA A 5 -11.43 -2.19 -5.65
CA ALA A 5 -11.02 -3.56 -5.96
C ALA A 5 -9.79 -3.60 -6.87
N ILE A 6 -9.71 -2.73 -7.88
CA ILE A 6 -8.53 -2.60 -8.76
C ILE A 6 -7.29 -2.21 -7.93
N PHE A 7 -7.42 -1.23 -7.02
CA PHE A 7 -6.33 -0.82 -6.14
C PHE A 7 -5.94 -1.93 -5.14
N GLY A 8 -6.89 -2.75 -4.69
CA GLY A 8 -6.62 -3.92 -3.85
C GLY A 8 -5.81 -4.99 -4.59
N VAL A 9 -6.15 -5.28 -5.85
CA VAL A 9 -5.37 -6.21 -6.69
C VAL A 9 -3.96 -5.64 -6.95
N TYR A 10 -3.86 -4.34 -7.22
CA TYR A 10 -2.56 -3.66 -7.37
C TYR A 10 -1.70 -3.77 -6.11
N TYR A 11 -2.28 -3.55 -4.93
CA TYR A 11 -1.60 -3.72 -3.65
C TYR A 11 -1.14 -5.18 -3.44
N ALA A 12 -1.99 -6.16 -3.73
CA ALA A 12 -1.64 -7.58 -3.59
C ALA A 12 -0.49 -8.00 -4.53
N ILE A 13 -0.47 -7.49 -5.76
CA ILE A 13 0.64 -7.72 -6.70
C ILE A 13 1.96 -7.16 -6.12
N ILE A 14 1.93 -5.95 -5.57
CA ILE A 14 3.10 -5.33 -4.93
C ILE A 14 3.57 -6.16 -3.74
N GLU A 15 2.66 -6.64 -2.90
CA GLU A 15 2.96 -7.45 -1.72
C GLU A 15 3.67 -8.76 -2.09
N ILE A 16 3.16 -9.48 -3.10
CA ILE A 16 3.77 -10.72 -3.61
C ILE A 16 5.17 -10.47 -4.18
N ILE A 17 5.33 -9.37 -4.92
CA ILE A 17 6.59 -9.03 -5.59
C ILE A 17 7.67 -8.60 -4.59
N ILE A 18 7.32 -7.80 -3.59
CA ILE A 18 8.27 -7.17 -2.66
C ILE A 18 8.56 -8.09 -1.48
N LEU A 19 7.55 -8.84 -1.03
CA LEU A 19 7.59 -9.62 0.22
C LEU A 19 8.17 -8.75 1.35
N PRO A 20 7.48 -7.66 1.73
CA PRO A 20 8.05 -6.65 2.61
C PRO A 20 8.26 -7.22 4.00
N ASN A 21 9.48 -7.15 4.50
CA ASN A 21 9.77 -7.42 5.90
C ASN A 21 9.96 -6.08 6.64
N MET A 22 9.35 -5.97 7.81
CA MET A 22 9.41 -4.78 8.63
C MET A 22 10.54 -4.92 9.63
N PHE A 23 11.47 -3.96 9.62
CA PHE A 23 12.49 -3.82 10.63
C PHE A 23 12.25 -2.55 11.43
N ASP A 24 12.01 -2.70 12.73
CA ASP A 24 11.84 -1.60 13.66
C ASP A 24 13.20 -1.22 14.25
N TRP A 25 13.65 0.01 14.01
CA TRP A 25 14.84 0.58 14.65
C TRP A 25 14.45 1.79 15.49
N GLY A 26 14.04 1.54 16.74
CA GLY A 26 13.60 2.62 17.64
C GLY A 26 12.33 3.30 17.12
N HIS A 27 12.42 4.58 16.76
CA HIS A 27 11.29 5.37 16.25
C HIS A 27 11.08 5.25 14.72
N THR A 28 12.00 4.61 14.01
CA THR A 28 11.90 4.42 12.56
C THR A 28 11.50 2.99 12.21
N LYS A 29 10.48 2.87 11.35
CA LYS A 29 10.06 1.61 10.75
C LYS A 29 10.55 1.57 9.31
N CYS A 30 11.40 0.61 8.98
CA CYS A 30 11.93 0.43 7.64
C CYS A 30 11.33 -0.84 7.01
N PHE A 31 10.93 -0.73 5.75
CA PHE A 31 10.48 -1.87 4.95
C PHE A 31 11.60 -2.30 4.02
N PHE A 32 11.97 -3.58 4.11
CA PHE A 32 12.97 -4.18 3.26
C PHE A 32 12.33 -5.24 2.35
N PRO A 33 12.64 -5.24 1.04
CA PRO A 33 12.22 -6.31 0.16
C PRO A 33 12.99 -7.58 0.50
N THR A 34 12.29 -8.67 0.83
CA THR A 34 12.93 -9.98 1.10
C THR A 34 12.82 -10.95 -0.07
N SER A 35 12.12 -10.56 -1.13
CA SER A 35 11.97 -11.32 -2.36
C SER A 35 13.23 -11.37 -3.23
N PHE A 36 13.09 -11.95 -4.43
CA PHE A 36 14.11 -11.98 -5.49
C PHE A 36 14.65 -10.58 -5.88
N ILE A 37 13.90 -9.51 -5.60
CA ILE A 37 14.28 -8.13 -5.91
C ILE A 37 15.33 -7.59 -4.93
N ARG A 38 15.60 -8.27 -3.81
CA ARG A 38 16.54 -7.80 -2.77
C ARG A 38 17.92 -7.37 -3.29
N HIS A 39 18.42 -8.00 -4.35
CA HIS A 39 19.74 -7.72 -4.92
C HIS A 39 19.73 -6.66 -6.02
N TYR A 40 18.56 -6.12 -6.38
CA TYR A 40 18.44 -5.11 -7.41
C TYR A 40 18.78 -3.71 -6.87
N LYS A 41 19.48 -2.91 -7.67
CA LYS A 41 19.89 -1.53 -7.31
C LYS A 41 18.72 -0.61 -6.92
N TYR A 42 17.52 -0.88 -7.45
CA TYR A 42 16.31 -0.08 -7.22
C TYR A 42 15.35 -0.72 -6.21
N ALA A 43 15.77 -1.77 -5.50
CA ALA A 43 14.91 -2.52 -4.59
C ALA A 43 14.28 -1.65 -3.49
N SER A 44 15.04 -0.69 -2.95
CA SER A 44 14.56 0.24 -1.92
C SER A 44 13.50 1.22 -2.45
N ALA A 45 13.68 1.73 -3.67
CA ALA A 45 12.69 2.61 -4.31
C ALA A 45 11.39 1.86 -4.59
N ILE A 46 11.49 0.61 -5.05
CA ILE A 46 10.34 -0.27 -5.28
C ILE A 46 9.64 -0.60 -3.96
N ALA A 47 10.40 -0.82 -2.88
CA ALA A 47 9.85 -1.05 -1.54
C ALA A 47 8.97 0.10 -1.03
N CYS A 48 9.23 1.34 -1.46
CA CYS A 48 8.41 2.51 -1.11
C CYS A 48 7.01 2.49 -1.77
N LEU A 49 6.82 1.72 -2.85
CA LEU A 49 5.50 1.57 -3.49
C LEU A 49 4.50 0.84 -2.59
N TYR A 50 4.97 -0.01 -1.67
CA TYR A 50 4.12 -0.75 -0.74
C TYR A 50 3.34 0.16 0.23
N PRO A 51 3.99 1.01 1.06
CA PRO A 51 3.26 1.93 1.94
C PRO A 51 2.44 2.96 1.15
N ALA A 52 2.88 3.36 -0.05
CA ALA A 52 2.12 4.26 -0.91
C ALA A 52 0.81 3.62 -1.42
N ALA A 53 0.86 2.37 -1.90
CA ALA A 53 -0.32 1.63 -2.33
C ALA A 53 -1.30 1.38 -1.17
N TYR A 54 -0.77 1.06 0.02
CA TYR A 54 -1.57 0.91 1.22
C TYR A 54 -2.29 2.22 1.61
N ALA A 55 -1.57 3.34 1.67
CA ALA A 55 -2.14 4.64 1.99
C ALA A 55 -3.25 5.03 1.00
N MET A 56 -3.05 4.78 -0.30
CA MET A 56 -4.06 5.04 -1.33
C MET A 56 -5.34 4.22 -1.12
N SER A 57 -5.20 2.95 -0.74
CA SER A 57 -6.36 2.10 -0.43
C SER A 57 -7.18 2.64 0.76
N MET A 58 -6.50 3.13 1.81
CA MET A 58 -7.15 3.77 2.96
C MET A 58 -7.86 5.07 2.60
N VAL A 59 -7.26 5.91 1.76
CA VAL A 59 -7.88 7.15 1.29
C VAL A 59 -9.13 6.87 0.46
N LEU A 60 -9.10 5.86 -0.43
CA LEU A 60 -10.27 5.46 -1.22
C LEU A 60 -11.43 4.99 -0.34
N ILE A 61 -11.14 4.24 0.73
CA ILE A 61 -12.14 3.83 1.72
C ILE A 61 -12.70 5.06 2.44
N ALA A 62 -11.85 5.99 2.88
CA ALA A 62 -12.28 7.21 3.57
C ALA A 62 -13.18 8.08 2.68
N ILE A 63 -12.80 8.30 1.42
CA ILE A 63 -13.63 9.03 0.44
C ILE A 63 -14.98 8.35 0.25
N HIS A 64 -15.03 7.02 0.24
CA HIS A 64 -16.30 6.30 0.13
C HIS A 64 -17.23 6.55 1.31
N PHE A 65 -16.70 6.52 2.54
CA PHE A 65 -17.49 6.84 3.73
C PHE A 65 -18.00 8.28 3.72
N ILE A 66 -17.15 9.24 3.31
CA ILE A 66 -17.54 10.65 3.18
C ILE A 66 -18.65 10.80 2.13
N TYR A 67 -18.49 10.19 0.96
CA TYR A 67 -19.51 10.23 -0.09
C TYR A 67 -20.84 9.66 0.38
N ARG A 68 -20.82 8.53 1.08
CA ARG A 68 -22.03 7.90 1.63
C ARG A 68 -22.68 8.75 2.71
N PHE A 69 -21.88 9.40 3.55
CA PHE A 69 -22.39 10.35 4.55
C PHE A 69 -23.13 11.51 3.86
N PHE A 70 -22.54 12.15 2.86
CA PHE A 70 -23.20 13.22 2.11
C PHE A 70 -24.44 12.76 1.33
N ALA A 71 -24.44 11.54 0.80
CA ALA A 71 -25.59 11.00 0.07
C ALA A 71 -26.77 10.61 0.99
N LEU A 72 -26.51 10.30 2.26
CA LEU A 72 -27.54 9.93 3.24
C LEU A 72 -28.08 11.12 4.04
N TYR A 73 -27.25 12.15 4.25
CA TYR A 73 -27.62 13.37 4.99
C TYR A 73 -28.13 14.50 4.08
N LYS A 74 -28.33 14.22 2.80
CA LYS A 74 -28.97 15.10 1.83
C LYS A 74 -30.31 14.51 1.42
#